data_AF-A0A1V6K970-F1
#
_entry.id   AF-A0A1V6K970-F1
#
_cell.length_a   1.000
_cell.length_b   1.000
_cell.length_c   1.000
_cell.angle_alpha   90.00
_cell.angle_beta   90.00
_cell.angle_gamma   90.00
#
_symmetry.space_group_name_H-M   'P 1'
#
loop_
_entity.id
_entity.type
_entity.pdbx_description
1 polymer ?
#
loop_
_entity_poly.entity_id
_entity_poly.type
_entity_poly.pdbx_seq_one_letter_code
_entity_poly.pdbx_strand_id
1 'polypeptide(L)'
;MDESSIHIFVFVKENKNEHYLIQSVSMEFQRLSTLIRHGIKEDQPVAIYIEEGLERVAGGVFKGRVAQNEHGWDIGFFENIEQIYKPARRFCERSVADLYDF
;
A
#
# COMPACT_ATOMS: atom_id res chain seq x y z
N MET A 1 -14.99 -6.36 -15.64
CA MET A 1 -13.78 -6.83 -14.92
C MET A 1 -13.81 -6.11 -13.58
N ASP A 2 -13.83 -6.84 -12.46
CA ASP A 2 -13.66 -6.23 -11.13
C ASP A 2 -12.20 -5.80 -10.98
N GLU A 3 -11.83 -4.70 -11.63
CA GLU A 3 -10.58 -4.02 -11.30
C GLU A 3 -10.79 -3.27 -10.00
N SER A 4 -10.00 -3.61 -8.98
CA SER A 4 -9.92 -2.83 -7.75
C SER A 4 -9.53 -1.41 -8.11
N SER A 5 -10.36 -0.42 -7.76
CA SER A 5 -10.05 0.99 -8.00
C SER A 5 -9.16 1.58 -6.91
N ILE A 6 -8.96 0.88 -5.79
CA ILE A 6 -8.20 1.34 -4.61
C ILE A 6 -7.41 0.14 -4.07
N HIS A 7 -6.16 0.36 -3.69
CA HIS A 7 -5.27 -0.65 -3.14
C HIS A 7 -4.77 -0.29 -1.74
N ILE A 8 -4.86 -1.24 -0.81
CA ILE A 8 -4.30 -1.12 0.55
C ILE A 8 -3.34 -2.27 0.77
N PHE A 9 -2.09 -1.94 1.07
CA PHE A 9 -1.07 -2.90 1.45
C PHE A 9 -0.82 -2.80 2.96
N VAL A 10 -0.83 -3.93 3.65
CA VAL A 10 -0.56 -4.00 5.09
C VAL A 10 0.63 -4.93 5.32
N PHE A 11 1.65 -4.39 5.97
CA PHE A 11 2.88 -5.10 6.32
C PHE A 11 2.89 -5.38 7.81
N VAL A 12 2.75 -6.64 8.18
CA VAL A 12 2.82 -7.11 9.57
C VAL A 12 4.07 -7.98 9.77
N LYS A 13 4.55 -8.04 10.99
CA LYS A 13 5.65 -8.96 11.35
C LYS A 13 5.16 -10.39 11.16
N GLU A 14 5.99 -11.19 10.50
CA GLU A 14 5.73 -12.62 10.34
C GLU A 14 5.78 -13.30 11.71
N ASN A 15 4.73 -14.06 12.04
CA ASN A 15 4.80 -14.98 13.15
C ASN A 15 5.73 -16.15 12.80
N LYS A 16 6.22 -16.90 13.80
CA LYS A 16 7.25 -17.95 13.59
C LYS A 16 6.86 -19.05 12.59
N ASN A 17 5.56 -19.21 12.34
CA ASN A 17 4.99 -20.21 11.43
C ASN A 17 4.56 -19.61 10.08
N GLU A 18 4.71 -18.30 9.92
CA GLU A 18 4.44 -17.59 8.68
C GLU A 18 5.78 -17.33 8.01
N HIS A 19 5.85 -17.62 6.72
CA HIS A 19 7.02 -17.39 5.92
C HIS A 19 6.60 -16.64 4.67
N TYR A 20 7.39 -15.64 4.28
CA TYR A 20 7.25 -14.93 3.02
C TYR A 20 6.01 -14.04 2.90
N LEU A 21 5.33 -13.71 3.99
CA LEU A 21 4.23 -12.74 3.98
C LEU A 21 4.73 -11.38 3.50
N ILE A 22 5.80 -10.87 4.13
CA ILE A 22 6.39 -9.56 3.76
C ILE A 22 6.86 -9.57 2.31
N GLN A 23 7.49 -10.68 1.90
CA GLN A 23 7.95 -10.85 0.53
C GLN A 23 6.78 -10.87 -0.47
N SER A 24 5.70 -11.57 -0.16
CA SER A 24 4.53 -11.67 -1.03
C SER A 24 3.85 -10.31 -1.21
N VAL A 25 3.63 -9.56 -0.12
CA VAL A 25 3.07 -8.22 -0.19
C VAL A 25 3.99 -7.28 -0.98
N SER A 26 5.31 -7.41 -0.81
CA SER A 26 6.30 -6.64 -1.58
C SER A 26 6.26 -6.95 -3.08
N MET A 27 6.09 -8.23 -3.45
CA MET A 27 6.00 -8.66 -4.86
C MET A 27 4.73 -8.14 -5.52
N GLU A 28 3.58 -8.20 -4.84
CA GLU A 28 2.33 -7.68 -5.38
C GLU A 28 2.35 -6.16 -5.52
N PHE A 29 2.94 -5.45 -4.55
CA PHE A 29 3.16 -4.01 -4.66
C PHE A 29 4.05 -3.67 -5.87
N GLN A 30 5.16 -4.39 -6.05
CA GLN A 30 6.05 -4.20 -7.20
C GLN A 30 5.35 -4.51 -8.53
N ARG A 31 4.53 -5.56 -8.56
CA ARG A 31 3.73 -5.92 -9.73
C ARG A 31 2.75 -4.80 -10.08
N LEU A 32 1.98 -4.29 -9.11
CA LEU A 32 1.06 -3.16 -9.33
C LEU A 32 1.78 -1.94 -9.89
N SER A 33 2.88 -1.52 -9.26
CA SER A 33 3.69 -0.39 -9.74
C SER A 33 4.22 -0.60 -11.16
N THR A 34 4.58 -1.83 -11.53
CA THR A 34 5.03 -2.17 -12.89
C THR A 34 3.89 -2.09 -13.90
N LEU A 35 2.70 -2.59 -13.55
CA LEU A 35 1.52 -2.54 -14.41
C LEU A 35 1.09 -1.10 -14.70
N ILE A 36 1.09 -0.24 -13.66
CA ILE A 36 0.79 1.20 -13.80
C ILE A 36 1.83 1.88 -14.69
N ARG A 37 3.12 1.67 -14.42
CA ARG A 37 4.23 2.26 -15.20
C ARG A 37 4.19 1.91 -16.69
N HIS A 38 3.71 0.71 -17.03
CA HIS A 38 3.60 0.26 -18.41
C HIS A 38 2.24 0.58 -19.05
N GLY A 39 1.35 1.30 -18.37
CA GLY A 39 0.03 1.66 -18.87
C GLY A 39 -0.91 0.47 -19.04
N ILE A 40 -0.60 -0.67 -18.40
CA ILE A 40 -1.45 -1.86 -18.42
C ILE A 40 -2.61 -1.70 -17.44
N LYS A 41 -2.36 -1.00 -16.32
CA LYS A 41 -3.38 -0.54 -15.39
C LYS A 41 -3.38 0.97 -15.34
N GLU A 42 -4.55 1.55 -15.15
CA GLU A 42 -4.69 2.96 -14.83
C GLU A 42 -4.05 3.28 -13.48
N ASP A 43 -3.75 4.56 -13.25
CA ASP A 43 -3.26 5.00 -11.94
C ASP A 43 -4.39 4.87 -10.90
N GLN A 44 -4.04 4.38 -9.72
CA GLN A 44 -5.00 3.96 -8.71
C GLN A 44 -4.52 4.42 -7.33
N PRO A 45 -5.41 4.92 -6.45
CA PRO A 45 -5.06 5.24 -5.08
C PRO A 45 -4.44 4.05 -4.34
N VAL A 46 -3.25 4.27 -3.76
CA VAL A 46 -2.54 3.29 -2.94
C VAL A 46 -2.26 3.81 -1.53
N ALA A 47 -2.63 3.01 -0.52
CA ALA A 47 -2.20 3.20 0.86
C ALA A 47 -1.31 2.04 1.33
N ILE A 48 -0.30 2.38 2.13
CA ILE A 48 0.67 1.44 2.70
C ILE A 48 0.70 1.61 4.21
N TYR A 49 0.31 0.56 4.94
CA TYR A 49 0.38 0.50 6.39
C TYR A 49 1.48 -0.46 6.82
N ILE A 50 2.34 -0.02 7.74
CA ILE A 50 3.54 -0.75 8.14
C ILE A 50 3.55 -0.92 9.65
N GLU A 51 3.64 -2.15 10.12
CA GLU A 51 3.79 -2.42 11.55
C GLU A 51 5.14 -1.90 12.05
N GLU A 52 5.16 -1.27 13.22
CA GLU A 52 6.39 -0.79 13.86
C GLU A 52 7.46 -1.89 13.98
N GLY A 53 8.73 -1.54 13.80
CA GLY A 53 9.84 -2.48 13.72
C GLY A 53 10.12 -3.02 12.32
N LEU A 54 9.32 -2.66 11.31
CA LEU A 54 9.56 -2.98 9.90
C LEU A 54 10.13 -1.80 9.10
N GLU A 55 10.63 -0.74 9.73
CA GLU A 55 11.05 0.51 9.07
C GLU A 55 12.20 0.31 8.09
N ARG A 56 13.10 -0.65 8.37
CA ARG A 56 14.20 -0.98 7.43
C ARG A 56 13.69 -1.66 6.17
N VAL A 57 12.71 -2.55 6.32
CA VAL A 57 12.01 -3.19 5.19
C VAL A 57 11.22 -2.15 4.41
N ALA A 58 10.52 -1.28 5.15
CA ALA A 58 9.79 -0.12 4.63
C ALA A 58 10.69 0.76 3.74
N GLY A 59 11.87 1.10 4.26
CA GLY A 59 12.85 1.95 3.60
C GLY A 59 13.39 1.37 2.31
N GLY A 60 13.75 0.08 2.31
CA GLY A 60 14.38 -0.56 1.16
C GLY A 60 13.43 -0.80 -0.01
N VAL A 61 12.21 -1.27 0.28
CA VAL A 61 11.25 -1.67 -0.76
C VAL A 61 10.36 -0.50 -1.18
N PHE A 62 9.87 0.26 -0.21
CA PHE A 62 8.80 1.23 -0.44
C PHE A 62 9.35 2.64 -0.51
N LYS A 63 10.14 3.11 0.46
CA LYS A 63 10.62 4.50 0.46
C LYS A 63 11.42 4.85 -0.80
N GLY A 64 12.24 3.94 -1.32
CA GLY A 64 12.97 4.14 -2.58
C GLY A 64 12.06 4.25 -3.81
N ARG A 65 10.94 3.51 -3.84
CA ARG A 65 9.97 3.52 -4.95
C ARG A 65 8.91 4.62 -4.80
N VAL A 66 8.52 4.94 -3.58
CA VAL A 66 7.63 6.04 -3.20
C VAL A 66 8.32 7.38 -3.40
N ALA A 67 9.60 7.52 -3.08
CA ALA A 67 10.35 8.76 -3.31
C ALA A 67 10.57 9.07 -4.80
N GLN A 68 10.42 8.07 -5.68
CA GLN A 68 10.42 8.25 -7.13
C GLN A 68 9.01 8.56 -7.67
N ASN A 69 8.03 8.69 -6.79
CA ASN A 69 6.64 8.78 -7.16
C ASN A 69 6.15 10.23 -7.07
N GLU A 70 5.67 10.76 -8.19
CA GLU A 70 5.12 12.11 -8.31
C GLU A 70 3.66 12.19 -7.83
N HIS A 71 3.04 11.08 -7.40
CA HIS A 71 1.57 10.90 -7.40
C HIS A 71 0.92 10.47 -6.06
N GLY A 72 1.49 10.87 -4.91
CA GLY A 72 0.72 11.01 -3.66
C GLY A 72 0.21 9.72 -2.98
N TRP A 73 1.06 8.71 -2.78
CA TRP A 73 0.71 7.54 -1.96
C TRP A 73 0.69 7.85 -0.44
N ASP A 74 -0.30 7.32 0.28
CA ASP A 74 -0.41 7.48 1.73
C ASP A 74 0.37 6.36 2.45
N ILE A 75 1.32 6.74 3.32
CA ILE A 75 2.08 5.79 4.14
C ILE A 75 1.81 6.05 5.62
N GLY A 76 1.48 5.01 6.36
CA GLY A 76 1.28 5.05 7.80
C GLY A 76 2.01 3.93 8.54
N PHE A 77 2.39 4.21 9.78
CA PHE A 77 2.91 3.21 10.72
C PHE A 77 1.86 2.87 11.77
N PHE A 78 1.86 1.64 12.27
CA PHE A 78 0.95 1.19 13.32
C PHE A 78 1.62 0.19 14.26
N GLU A 79 1.18 0.14 15.51
CA GLU A 79 1.59 -0.87 16.48
C GLU A 79 0.60 -2.06 16.49
N ASN A 80 -0.70 -1.78 16.35
CA ASN A 80 -1.77 -2.77 16.37
C ASN A 80 -2.66 -2.60 15.15
N ILE A 81 -3.11 -3.72 14.56
CA ILE A 81 -3.86 -3.69 13.30
C ILE A 81 -5.15 -2.87 13.41
N GLU A 82 -5.76 -2.79 14.60
CA GLU A 82 -6.97 -2.01 14.83
C GLU A 82 -6.77 -0.50 14.60
N GLN A 83 -5.54 -0.02 14.74
CA GLN A 83 -5.18 1.38 14.51
C GLN A 83 -5.33 1.78 13.04
N ILE A 84 -5.29 0.81 12.10
CA ILE A 84 -5.38 1.10 10.67
C ILE A 84 -6.82 1.32 10.20
N TYR A 85 -7.85 0.84 10.92
CA TYR A 85 -9.22 0.85 10.41
C TYR A 85 -9.75 2.26 10.11
N LYS A 86 -9.56 3.20 11.04
CA LYS A 86 -9.99 4.59 10.86
C LYS A 86 -9.23 5.28 9.71
N PRO A 87 -7.89 5.25 9.65
CA PRO A 87 -7.16 5.88 8.54
C PRO A 87 -7.43 5.18 7.20
N ALA A 88 -7.52 3.85 7.14
CA ALA A 88 -7.83 3.12 5.92
C ALA A 88 -9.22 3.48 5.38
N ARG A 89 -10.22 3.57 6.27
CA ARG A 89 -11.56 4.03 5.88
C ARG A 89 -11.54 5.44 5.31
N ARG A 90 -10.88 6.39 5.99
CA ARG A 90 -10.76 7.78 5.51
C ARG A 90 -10.04 7.87 4.17
N PHE A 91 -9.01 7.04 3.98
CA PHE A 91 -8.30 6.93 2.71
C PHE A 91 -9.24 6.46 1.60
N CYS A 92 -10.05 5.42 1.84
CA CYS A 92 -11.05 4.97 0.88
C CYS A 92 -12.10 6.05 0.59
N GLU A 93 -12.64 6.71 1.62
CA GLU A 93 -13.63 7.78 1.46
C GLU A 93 -13.10 8.93 0.58
N ARG A 94 -11.87 9.38 0.85
CA ARG A 94 -11.18 10.40 0.02
C ARG A 94 -10.94 9.91 -1.40
N SER A 95 -10.40 8.70 -1.56
CA SER A 95 -10.10 8.12 -2.86
C SER A 95 -11.33 7.96 -3.74
N VAL A 96 -12.46 7.58 -3.14
CA VAL A 96 -13.76 7.51 -3.84
C VAL A 96 -14.24 8.90 -4.22
N ALA A 97 -14.14 9.90 -3.33
CA ALA A 97 -14.52 11.27 -3.66
C ALA A 97 -13.69 11.81 -4.84
N ASP A 98 -12.38 11.60 -4.82
CA ASP A 98 -11.45 12.01 -5.89
C ASP A 98 -11.75 11.28 -7.22
N LEU A 99 -12.10 9.98 -7.19
CA LEU A 99 -12.42 9.19 -8.38
C LEU A 99 -13.75 9.58 -9.05
N TYR A 100 -14.69 10.12 -8.27
CA TYR A 100 -16.04 10.44 -8.74
C TYR A 100 -16.35 11.94 -8.72
N ASP A 101 -15.33 12.80 -8.54
CA ASP A 101 -15.43 14.27 -8.49
C ASP A 101 -16.52 14.81 -7.53
N PHE A 102 -16.64 14.22 -6.33
CA PHE A 102 -17.57 14.67 -5.27
C PHE A 102 -16.97 15.70 -4.31
#